data_AF-A0A0D3JLA4-F1
#
_entry.id   AF-A0A0D3JLA4-F1
#
_cell.length_a   1.000
_cell.length_b   1.000
_cell.length_c   1.000
_cell.angle_alpha   90.00
_cell.angle_beta   90.00
_cell.angle_gamma   90.00
#
_symmetry.space_group_name_H-M   'P 1'
#
loop_
_entity.id
_entity.type
_entity.pdbx_description
1 polymer ?
#
loop_
_entity_poly.entity_id
_entity_poly.type
_entity_poly.pdbx_seq_one_letter_code
_entity_poly.pdbx_strand_id
1 'polypeptide(L)'
;MLLDFLICRQPLYLAHITMPLAYSLSYLVFSAIYYAAGGTYHRDRTSRYIYDVLDWSSPSGPSTLSALIVLLVVPFLYLIFIVLYAWRLKCSRSAGVGPAKQTAPDSADVGNSLA
;
A
#
# COMPACT_ATOMS: atom_id res chain seq x y z
N MET A 1 -9.09 -5.69 7.71
CA MET A 1 -8.25 -4.89 6.78
C MET A 1 -9.04 -4.34 5.60
N LEU A 2 -9.61 -5.17 4.70
CA LEU A 2 -10.43 -4.67 3.57
C LEU A 2 -11.73 -3.96 4.02
N LEU A 3 -12.46 -4.57 4.96
CA LEU A 3 -13.63 -3.95 5.60
C LEU A 3 -13.26 -2.65 6.34
N ASP A 4 -12.14 -2.64 7.07
CA ASP A 4 -11.64 -1.43 7.75
C ASP A 4 -11.34 -0.31 6.74
N PHE A 5 -10.81 -0.63 5.57
CA PHE A 5 -10.57 0.34 4.50
C PHE A 5 -11.85 0.97 3.95
N LEU A 6 -12.94 0.19 3.89
CA LEU A 6 -14.25 0.66 3.43
C LEU A 6 -14.96 1.48 4.50
N ILE A 7 -14.82 1.11 5.77
CA ILE A 7 -15.49 1.75 6.90
C ILE A 7 -14.72 2.97 7.38
N CYS A 8 -13.44 2.84 7.71
CA CYS A 8 -12.58 3.95 8.16
C CYS A 8 -12.30 4.91 7.00
N ARG A 9 -12.42 6.21 7.23
CA ARG A 9 -12.19 7.27 6.20
C ARG A 9 -10.70 7.54 5.99
N GLN A 10 -9.87 6.50 5.95
CA GLN A 10 -8.43 6.65 5.86
C GLN A 10 -8.06 7.08 4.42
N PRO A 11 -7.39 8.23 4.25
CA PRO A 11 -7.07 8.73 2.92
C PRO A 11 -5.95 7.89 2.28
N LEU A 12 -6.21 7.33 1.10
CA LEU A 12 -5.20 6.65 0.28
C LEU A 12 -4.61 7.65 -0.72
N TYR A 13 -3.31 7.94 -0.60
CA TYR A 13 -2.60 8.78 -1.56
C TYR A 13 -1.63 7.95 -2.40
N LEU A 14 -1.52 8.25 -3.69
CA LEU A 14 -0.61 7.58 -4.64
C LEU A 14 0.84 7.47 -4.13
N ALA A 15 1.29 8.45 -3.33
CA ALA A 15 2.60 8.46 -2.70
C ALA A 15 2.90 7.20 -1.85
N HIS A 16 1.86 6.54 -1.33
CA HIS A 16 1.99 5.35 -0.50
C HIS A 16 2.35 4.09 -1.31
N ILE A 17 2.38 4.14 -2.65
CA ILE A 17 2.85 3.01 -3.48
C ILE A 17 4.32 2.67 -3.21
N THR A 18 5.09 3.64 -2.70
CA THR A 18 6.49 3.47 -2.32
C THR A 18 6.65 2.46 -1.19
N MET A 19 5.69 2.34 -0.26
CA MET A 19 5.75 1.41 0.86
C MET A 19 5.72 -0.06 0.44
N PRO A 20 4.69 -0.56 -0.30
CA PRO A 20 4.68 -1.94 -0.75
C PRO A 20 5.83 -2.23 -1.72
N LEU A 21 6.22 -1.27 -2.58
CA LEU A 21 7.37 -1.45 -3.47
C LEU A 21 8.69 -1.56 -2.71
N ALA A 22 8.94 -0.69 -1.73
CA ALA A 22 10.15 -0.73 -0.90
C ALA A 22 10.23 -2.04 -0.11
N TYR A 23 9.11 -2.47 0.47
CA TYR A 23 9.03 -3.75 1.17
C TYR A 23 9.33 -4.93 0.23
N SER A 24 8.66 -5.00 -0.92
CA SER A 24 8.88 -6.07 -1.90
C SER A 24 10.32 -6.09 -2.42
N LEU A 25 10.92 -4.93 -2.69
CA LEU A 25 12.31 -4.82 -3.12
C LEU A 25 13.29 -5.24 -2.02
N SER A 26 13.08 -4.78 -0.78
CA SER A 26 13.93 -5.15 0.36
C SER A 26 13.93 -6.67 0.60
N TYR A 27 12.77 -7.30 0.47
CA TYR A 27 12.62 -8.74 0.63
C TYR A 27 13.31 -9.51 -0.51
N LEU A 28 13.17 -9.02 -1.75
CA LEU A 28 13.85 -9.59 -2.91
C LEU A 28 15.38 -9.56 -2.71
N VAL A 29 15.92 -8.40 -2.35
CA VAL A 29 17.36 -8.21 -2.09
C VAL A 29 17.83 -9.11 -0.96
N PHE A 30 17.09 -9.15 0.16
CA PHE A 30 17.37 -10.05 1.27
C PHE A 30 17.44 -11.51 0.82
N SER A 31 16.47 -11.97 0.02
CA SER A 31 16.43 -13.36 -0.42
C SER A 31 17.61 -13.74 -1.33
N ALA A 32 18.05 -12.81 -2.19
CA ALA A 32 19.20 -13.02 -3.05
C ALA A 32 20.50 -13.09 -2.25
N ILE A 33 20.66 -12.22 -1.24
CA ILE A 33 21.80 -12.26 -0.31
C ILE A 33 21.78 -13.55 0.50
N TYR A 34 20.62 -13.98 1.00
CA TYR A 34 20.46 -15.22 1.75
C TYR A 34 20.93 -16.43 0.94
N TYR A 35 20.57 -16.50 -0.34
CA TYR A 35 21.05 -17.53 -1.26
C TYR A 35 22.57 -17.46 -1.44
N ALA A 36 23.12 -16.27 -1.73
CA ALA A 36 24.55 -16.06 -1.96
C ALA A 36 25.40 -16.40 -0.72
N ALA A 37 24.87 -16.18 0.48
CA ALA A 37 25.50 -16.55 1.74
C ALA A 37 25.42 -18.06 2.06
N GLY A 38 24.79 -18.86 1.20
CA GLY A 38 24.62 -20.30 1.41
C GLY A 38 23.53 -20.65 2.42
N GLY A 39 22.56 -19.75 2.64
CA GLY A 39 21.42 -19.99 3.51
C GLY A 39 20.63 -21.24 3.11
N THR A 40 20.20 -22.01 4.10
CA THR A 40 19.51 -23.29 3.90
C THR A 40 18.07 -23.23 4.41
N TYR A 41 17.16 -23.82 3.65
CA TYR A 41 15.76 -23.92 4.02
C TYR A 41 15.60 -24.57 5.40
N HIS A 42 14.78 -23.97 6.25
CA HIS A 42 14.71 -24.35 7.66
C HIS A 42 14.28 -25.80 7.87
N ARG A 43 13.50 -26.36 6.94
CA ARG A 43 12.90 -27.69 7.07
C ARG A 43 13.85 -28.84 6.75
N ASP A 44 14.68 -28.69 5.72
CA ASP A 44 15.57 -29.77 5.24
C ASP A 44 17.05 -29.47 5.47
N ARG A 45 17.40 -28.22 5.82
CA ARG A 45 18.77 -27.70 5.98
C ARG A 45 19.72 -28.01 4.81
N THR A 46 19.17 -28.36 3.66
CA THR A 46 19.93 -28.84 2.49
C THR A 46 19.62 -27.99 1.27
N SER A 47 18.36 -27.58 1.11
CA SER A 47 17.93 -26.74 0.00
C SER A 47 18.41 -25.31 0.18
N ARG A 48 19.11 -24.77 -0.82
CA ARG A 48 19.59 -23.37 -0.81
C ARG A 48 18.50 -22.42 -1.29
N TYR A 49 17.42 -22.28 -0.53
CA TYR A 49 16.39 -21.25 -0.78
C TYR A 49 15.53 -21.03 0.48
N ILE A 50 14.85 -19.89 0.54
CA ILE A 50 13.87 -19.60 1.62
C ILE A 50 12.53 -20.25 1.30
N TYR A 51 12.11 -20.15 0.04
CA TYR A 51 10.91 -20.76 -0.51
C TYR A 51 11.26 -21.36 -1.87
N ASP A 52 10.63 -22.46 -2.23
CA ASP A 52 10.86 -23.17 -3.50
C ASP A 52 10.64 -22.26 -4.73
N VAL A 53 9.63 -21.36 -4.65
CA VAL A 53 9.37 -20.33 -5.66
C VAL A 53 10.49 -19.30 -5.82
N LEU A 54 11.42 -19.24 -4.86
CA LEU A 54 12.55 -18.33 -4.78
C LEU A 54 13.89 -19.10 -4.90
N ASP A 55 13.91 -20.19 -5.67
CA ASP A 55 15.14 -20.95 -5.92
C ASP A 55 16.08 -20.23 -6.91
N TRP A 56 17.09 -19.56 -6.38
CA TRP A 56 18.08 -18.87 -7.20
C TRP A 56 19.11 -19.80 -7.86
N SER A 57 19.02 -21.14 -7.67
CA SER A 57 19.87 -22.13 -8.35
C SER A 57 19.71 -22.14 -9.86
N SER A 58 18.51 -21.82 -10.34
CA SER A 58 18.13 -21.79 -11.75
C SER A 58 17.52 -20.43 -12.07
N PRO A 59 18.34 -19.41 -12.38
CA PRO A 59 17.90 -18.02 -12.38
C PRO A 59 16.80 -17.69 -13.39
N SER A 60 16.47 -18.56 -14.35
CA SER A 60 15.46 -18.26 -15.38
C SER A 60 14.02 -18.23 -14.84
N GLY A 61 13.66 -19.06 -13.86
CA GLY A 61 12.29 -19.13 -13.34
C GLY A 61 12.03 -18.11 -12.23
N PRO A 62 12.73 -18.21 -11.09
CA PRO A 62 12.43 -17.39 -9.90
C PRO A 62 12.74 -15.90 -10.06
N SER A 63 13.74 -15.52 -10.86
CA SER A 63 13.99 -14.11 -11.16
C SER A 63 12.86 -13.48 -11.96
N THR A 64 12.34 -14.21 -12.97
CA THR A 64 11.23 -13.77 -13.81
C THR A 64 9.95 -13.65 -13.00
N LEU A 65 9.64 -14.65 -12.16
CA LEU A 65 8.47 -14.62 -11.30
C LEU A 65 8.53 -13.47 -10.29
N SER A 66 9.68 -13.27 -9.67
CA SER A 66 9.85 -12.21 -8.68
C SER A 66 9.79 -10.82 -9.31
N ALA A 67 10.40 -10.63 -10.49
CA ALA A 67 10.27 -9.39 -11.26
C ALA A 67 8.81 -9.12 -11.66
N LEU A 68 8.07 -10.14 -12.08
CA LEU A 68 6.65 -10.03 -12.40
C LEU A 68 5.81 -9.64 -11.18
N ILE A 69 6.08 -10.21 -10.01
CA ILE A 69 5.37 -9.85 -8.78
C ILE A 69 5.63 -8.39 -8.40
N VAL A 70 6.90 -7.96 -8.40
CA VAL A 70 7.29 -6.61 -7.99
C VAL A 70 6.82 -5.54 -8.99
N LEU A 71 6.93 -5.80 -10.30
CA LEU A 71 6.64 -4.81 -11.34
C LEU A 71 5.19 -4.82 -11.82
N LEU A 72 4.49 -5.95 -11.70
CA LEU A 72 3.12 -6.10 -12.21
C LEU A 72 2.11 -6.29 -11.09
N VAL A 73 2.30 -7.31 -10.25
CA VAL A 73 1.27 -7.71 -9.26
C VAL A 73 1.12 -6.66 -8.16
N VAL A 74 2.22 -6.16 -7.60
CA VAL A 74 2.18 -5.16 -6.52
C VAL A 74 1.53 -3.85 -6.99
N PRO A 75 1.93 -3.25 -8.14
CA PRO A 75 1.26 -2.05 -8.67
C PRO A 75 -0.21 -2.30 -9.03
N PHE A 76 -0.52 -3.47 -9.60
CA PHE A 76 -1.89 -3.83 -9.97
C PHE A 76 -2.81 -3.93 -8.74
N LEU A 77 -2.36 -4.61 -7.68
CA LEU A 77 -3.11 -4.68 -6.42
C LEU A 77 -3.30 -3.28 -5.83
N TYR A 78 -2.26 -2.44 -5.84
CA TYR A 78 -2.36 -1.06 -5.36
C TYR A 78 -3.37 -0.23 -6.18
N LEU A 79 -3.42 -0.44 -7.49
CA LEU A 79 -4.41 0.19 -8.37
C LEU A 79 -5.83 -0.23 -8.00
N ILE A 80 -6.06 -1.51 -7.69
CA ILE A 80 -7.36 -1.98 -7.19
C ILE A 80 -7.77 -1.22 -5.93
N PHE A 81 -6.85 -1.03 -4.97
CA PHE A 81 -7.15 -0.24 -3.76
C PHE A 81 -7.51 1.21 -4.07
N ILE A 82 -6.84 1.84 -5.04
CA ILE A 82 -7.19 3.20 -5.51
C ILE A 82 -8.57 3.23 -6.15
N VAL A 83 -8.90 2.25 -6.99
CA VAL A 83 -10.23 2.17 -7.63
C VAL A 83 -11.32 2.02 -6.57
N LEU A 84 -11.11 1.15 -5.58
CA LEU A 84 -12.04 1.00 -4.45
C LEU A 84 -12.18 2.29 -3.64
N TYR A 85 -11.08 2.99 -3.37
CA TYR A 85 -11.08 4.28 -2.70
C TYR A 85 -11.86 5.35 -3.50
N ALA A 86 -11.59 5.46 -4.81
CA ALA A 86 -12.29 6.39 -5.69
C ALA A 86 -13.79 6.07 -5.80
N TRP A 87 -14.16 4.79 -5.86
CA TRP A 87 -15.54 4.35 -5.84
C TRP A 87 -16.24 4.74 -4.54
N ARG A 88 -15.61 4.49 -3.39
CA ARG A 88 -16.12 4.90 -2.07
C ARG A 88 -16.30 6.41 -1.94
N LEU A 89 -15.37 7.21 -2.48
CA LEU A 89 -15.50 8.67 -2.53
C LEU A 89 -16.70 9.11 -3.38
N LYS A 90 -16.88 8.51 -4.56
CA LYS A 90 -18.05 8.79 -5.42
C LYS A 90 -19.36 8.45 -4.70
N CYS A 91 -19.48 7.26 -4.12
CA CYS A 91 -20.66 6.86 -3.35
C CYS A 91 -20.92 7.79 -2.15
N SER A 92 -19.87 8.21 -1.43
CA SER A 92 -20.01 9.14 -0.29
C SER A 92 -20.47 10.55 -0.72
N ARG A 93 -20.10 11.01 -1.92
CA ARG A 93 -20.56 12.28 -2.48
C ARG A 93 -22.01 12.20 -2.96
N SER A 94 -22.41 11.08 -3.56
CA SER A 94 -23.81 10.85 -3.97
C SER A 94 -24.76 10.67 -2.78
N ALA A 95 -24.26 10.26 -1.62
CA ALA A 95 -25.04 10.10 -0.39
C ALA A 95 -25.32 11.41 0.38
N GLY A 96 -24.96 12.58 -0.17
CA GLY A 96 -25.53 13.85 0.29
C GLY A 96 -25.04 14.36 1.64
N VAL A 97 -23.74 14.52 1.83
CA VAL A 97 -23.23 15.54 2.78
C VAL A 97 -22.82 16.74 1.95
N GLY A 98 -23.74 17.69 1.81
CA GLY A 98 -23.45 19.01 1.23
C GLY A 98 -22.29 19.68 1.97
N PRO A 99 -21.58 20.62 1.33
CA PRO A 99 -20.46 21.30 1.98
C PRO A 99 -20.97 21.89 3.31
N ALA A 100 -20.38 21.46 4.42
CA ALA A 100 -20.57 22.12 5.70
C ALA A 100 -20.16 23.58 5.48
N LYS A 101 -21.19 24.45 5.40
CA LYS A 101 -21.03 25.88 5.24
C LYS A 101 -20.16 26.33 6.41
N GLN A 102 -18.93 26.74 6.11
CA GLN A 102 -18.05 27.38 7.07
C GLN A 102 -18.75 28.66 7.51
N THR A 103 -19.49 28.61 8.62
CA THR A 103 -20.01 29.79 9.29
C THR A 103 -18.81 30.54 9.80
N ALA A 104 -18.43 31.60 9.08
CA ALA A 104 -17.47 32.58 9.55
C ALA A 104 -17.93 33.06 10.94
N PRO A 105 -17.01 33.19 11.92
CA PRO A 105 -17.38 33.80 13.20
C PRO A 105 -17.82 35.24 12.93
N ASP A 106 -19.05 35.53 13.34
CA ASP A 106 -19.71 36.82 13.24
C ASP A 106 -18.87 37.87 13.99
N SER A 107 -18.08 38.67 13.27
CA SER A 107 -17.22 39.70 13.84
C SER A 107 -17.98 41.00 14.15
N ALA A 108 -19.27 40.91 14.50
CA ALA A 108 -20.17 42.06 14.55
C ALA A 108 -20.42 42.66 15.94
N ASP A 109 -20.01 42.03 17.05
CA ASP A 109 -20.57 42.40 18.37
C ASP A 109 -19.60 43.02 19.39
N VAL A 110 -18.40 43.44 18.99
CA VAL A 110 -17.41 44.05 19.92
C VAL A 110 -17.48 45.59 19.96
N GLY A 111 -18.26 46.22 19.07
CA GLY A 111 -18.25 47.68 18.88
C GLY A 111 -19.18 48.51 19.78
N ASN A 112 -20.13 47.91 20.51
CA ASN A 112 -21.24 48.65 21.13
C ASN A 112 -21.26 48.64 22.68
N SER A 113 -20.15 48.29 23.33
CA SER A 113 -20.08 48.19 24.80
C SER A 113 -19.19 49.26 25.47
N LEU A 114 -18.80 50.33 24.75
CA LEU A 114 -17.98 51.43 25.29
C LEU A 114 -18.61 52.82 25.05
N ALA A 115 -19.93 52.93 25.24
CA ALA A 115 -20.64 54.20 25.37
C ALA A 115 -20.96 54.49 26.84
#